data_AF-W7ASX2-F1
#
_entry.id   AF-W7ASX2-F1
#
_cell.length_a   1.000
_cell.length_b   1.000
_cell.length_c   1.000
_cell.angle_alpha   90.00
_cell.angle_beta   90.00
_cell.angle_gamma   90.00
#
_symmetry.space_group_name_H-M   'P 1'
#
loop_
_entity.id
_entity.type
_entity.pdbx_description
1 polymer ?
#
loop_
_entity_poly.entity_id
_entity_poly.type
_entity_poly.pdbx_seq_one_letter_code
_entity_poly.pdbx_strand_id
1 'polypeptide(L)'
;MIKNEWSKINKKQMKWGVLNLKIEKIVAGLLVASLAVTPLTGVLETKAAETKAIEVYNQEITVYSFAQLENILKNGYGNILIKLAANITLEKGTKVNANITSVTIDGQGNTLTEAVASSASGTILINNKNTSQFTLKNMDIIGKNYYGPVVVDNSIRGANLYYENINYKGPQLIHNLSGYAHLSGNNKVTITQEIKNGNVAQEFAQATGVNISGKLVLDHGSLYDSVFWFGSANYAPSFLNILDDADVSVTVRNKDMFYVNDSASKPFSLRVGKNAKFNVVTYGNLFRSASMGAESISFEEGSDTQMTRINIQARELINLKNGSKPGALTVAKDASLTLGNVAGTVITGAKNSSVQLNNPRNVTLQGEAGNLLKYAGSLTFNTQKVEAG
;
A
#
# COMPACT_ATOMS: atom_id res chain seq x y z
N MET A 1 49.85 38.45 -49.94
CA MET A 1 49.21 39.05 -51.13
C MET A 1 47.94 39.74 -50.64
N ILE A 2 47.83 41.08 -50.79
CA ILE A 2 46.62 41.93 -50.56
C ILE A 2 45.96 41.78 -49.15
N LYS A 3 46.23 42.66 -48.17
CA LYS A 3 45.75 44.06 -47.96
C LYS A 3 44.30 44.23 -47.46
N ASN A 4 44.20 44.88 -46.29
CA ASN A 4 43.35 46.04 -45.94
C ASN A 4 41.84 45.83 -45.66
N GLU A 5 41.15 46.68 -44.88
CA GLU A 5 41.51 47.60 -43.77
C GLU A 5 40.20 48.06 -43.04
N TRP A 6 40.25 48.25 -41.72
CA TRP A 6 39.73 49.40 -40.95
C TRP A 6 38.41 50.11 -41.40
N SER A 7 37.30 50.04 -40.64
CA SER A 7 36.99 50.86 -39.41
C SER A 7 36.12 52.11 -39.66
N LYS A 8 35.44 52.61 -38.59
CA LYS A 8 34.91 53.99 -38.26
C LYS A 8 33.39 54.03 -37.94
N ILE A 9 32.97 54.33 -36.69
CA ILE A 9 32.75 55.67 -36.05
C ILE A 9 31.35 56.25 -36.44
N ASN A 10 30.50 56.87 -35.60
CA ASN A 10 30.63 57.33 -34.20
C ASN A 10 29.29 57.39 -33.41
N LYS A 11 29.49 57.52 -32.11
CA LYS A 11 28.64 58.03 -31.01
C LYS A 11 27.79 59.29 -31.29
N LYS A 12 26.59 59.34 -30.69
CA LYS A 12 26.09 60.42 -29.78
C LYS A 12 24.89 59.89 -28.97
N GLN A 13 25.03 59.72 -27.66
CA GLN A 13 24.59 60.62 -26.58
C GLN A 13 23.07 60.64 -26.31
N MET A 14 22.67 60.07 -25.15
CA MET A 14 21.79 60.79 -24.21
C MET A 14 21.99 60.34 -22.75
N LYS A 15 21.56 61.22 -21.83
CA LYS A 15 21.78 61.24 -20.36
C LYS A 15 20.70 62.18 -19.76
N TRP A 16 20.27 62.10 -18.50
CA TRP A 16 20.59 61.19 -17.38
C TRP A 16 19.44 60.16 -17.22
N GLY A 17 18.97 59.63 -16.07
CA GLY A 17 19.32 59.89 -14.67
C GLY A 17 18.77 58.89 -13.65
N VAL A 18 19.46 58.92 -12.51
CA VAL A 18 19.43 58.01 -11.37
C VAL A 18 18.08 57.95 -10.65
N LEU A 19 17.65 56.76 -10.23
CA LEU A 19 17.13 56.58 -8.88
C LEU A 19 17.63 55.25 -8.28
N ASN A 20 18.37 55.34 -7.17
CA ASN A 20 18.71 54.19 -6.35
C ASN A 20 17.48 53.76 -5.53
N LEU A 21 17.36 52.46 -5.24
CA LEU A 21 17.11 51.96 -3.89
C LEU A 21 17.45 50.47 -3.81
N LYS A 22 18.06 50.05 -2.69
CA LYS A 22 18.51 48.68 -2.45
C LYS A 22 17.43 47.87 -1.72
N ILE A 23 17.35 46.59 -2.08
CA ILE A 23 17.20 45.40 -1.23
C ILE A 23 16.89 45.69 0.25
N GLU A 24 15.78 45.16 0.77
CA GLU A 24 15.83 44.31 1.97
C GLU A 24 14.58 43.41 2.16
N LYS A 25 14.71 42.45 3.09
CA LYS A 25 13.84 41.29 3.25
C LYS A 25 12.54 41.66 3.97
N ILE A 26 11.40 41.14 3.51
CA ILE A 26 10.17 41.15 4.33
C ILE A 26 10.14 39.88 5.18
N VAL A 27 10.51 40.03 6.45
CA VAL A 27 10.11 39.12 7.54
C VAL A 27 9.53 39.99 8.65
N ALA A 28 8.21 40.02 8.73
CA ALA A 28 7.43 40.45 9.89
C ALA A 28 6.12 39.65 9.85
N GLY A 29 5.71 38.89 10.87
CA GLY A 29 6.11 38.99 12.28
C GLY A 29 5.18 39.95 13.02
N LEU A 30 3.87 39.69 12.97
CA LEU A 30 2.88 40.54 13.62
C LEU A 30 2.82 40.23 15.12
N LEU A 31 3.58 41.00 15.88
CA LEU A 31 3.48 41.10 17.33
C LEU A 31 2.25 41.95 17.68
N VAL A 32 1.19 41.35 18.22
CA VAL A 32 0.07 42.13 18.80
C VAL A 32 0.38 42.38 20.28
N ALA A 33 0.79 43.62 20.58
CA ALA A 33 0.97 44.08 21.94
C ALA A 33 -0.39 44.39 22.59
N SER A 34 -0.72 43.72 23.69
CA SER A 34 -1.87 44.06 24.53
C SER A 34 -1.52 45.25 25.44
N LEU A 35 -2.13 46.41 25.20
CA LEU A 35 -2.05 47.55 26.12
C LEU A 35 -2.89 47.25 27.37
N ALA A 36 -2.27 47.32 28.54
CA ALA A 36 -2.94 47.19 29.83
C ALA A 36 -3.34 48.56 30.37
N VAL A 37 -4.64 48.75 30.64
CA VAL A 37 -5.15 49.80 31.53
C VAL A 37 -6.26 49.15 32.37
N THR A 38 -6.02 49.03 33.68
CA THR A 38 -7.01 48.57 34.67
C THR A 38 -7.58 49.78 35.43
N PRO A 39 -8.81 49.66 35.97
CA PRO A 39 -8.88 49.29 37.38
C PRO A 39 -9.86 48.15 37.70
N LEU A 40 -9.76 47.63 38.92
CA LEU A 40 -10.40 46.43 39.44
C LEU A 40 -11.94 46.46 39.38
N THR A 41 -12.55 45.31 39.07
CA THR A 41 -13.56 44.65 39.93
C THR A 41 -13.94 43.27 39.38
N GLY A 42 -14.00 42.25 40.26
CA GLY A 42 -14.78 41.03 40.02
C GLY A 42 -14.10 39.87 39.28
N VAL A 43 -14.17 38.69 39.93
CA VAL A 43 -14.11 37.33 39.37
C VAL A 43 -12.84 36.91 38.60
N LEU A 44 -12.09 35.98 39.20
CA LEU A 44 -11.09 35.15 38.51
C LEU A 44 -11.77 34.09 37.63
N GLU A 45 -12.18 34.48 36.42
CA GLU A 45 -12.43 33.49 35.37
C GLU A 45 -11.11 33.03 34.75
N THR A 46 -10.73 31.78 35.00
CA THR A 46 -9.63 31.13 34.28
C THR A 46 -10.03 30.90 32.84
N LYS A 47 -9.82 31.90 31.97
CA LYS A 47 -9.91 31.70 30.52
C LYS A 47 -8.83 30.70 30.10
N ALA A 48 -9.26 29.48 29.75
CA ALA A 48 -8.43 28.54 29.04
C ALA A 48 -7.90 29.22 27.78
N ALA A 49 -6.60 29.06 27.50
CA ALA A 49 -6.05 29.50 26.23
C ALA A 49 -6.76 28.71 25.12
N GLU A 50 -7.51 29.39 24.26
CA GLU A 50 -8.06 28.78 23.06
C GLU A 50 -6.89 28.25 22.23
N THR A 51 -6.75 26.92 22.20
CA THR A 51 -5.85 26.24 21.30
C THR A 51 -6.38 26.46 19.89
N LYS A 52 -5.93 27.53 19.24
CA LYS A 52 -6.18 27.73 17.81
C LYS A 52 -5.74 26.46 17.09
N ALA A 53 -6.71 25.79 16.47
CA ALA A 53 -6.43 24.62 15.66
C ALA A 53 -5.36 24.99 14.62
N ILE A 54 -4.37 24.12 14.45
CA ILE A 54 -3.33 24.30 13.45
C ILE A 54 -4.03 24.28 12.09
N GLU A 55 -4.02 25.42 11.38
CA GLU A 55 -4.50 25.49 10.01
C GLU A 55 -3.63 24.56 9.15
N VAL A 56 -4.21 23.42 8.75
CA VAL A 56 -3.56 22.48 7.85
C VAL A 56 -3.58 23.11 6.47
N TYR A 57 -2.45 23.74 6.09
CA TYR A 57 -2.19 24.21 4.73
C TYR A 57 -2.14 23.02 3.77
N ASN A 58 -3.31 22.60 3.27
CA ASN A 58 -3.41 21.76 2.09
C ASN A 58 -3.13 22.64 0.87
N GLN A 59 -1.88 22.65 0.40
CA GLN A 59 -1.58 23.26 -0.90
C GLN A 59 -2.16 22.35 -1.99
N GLU A 60 -3.28 22.75 -2.57
CA GLU A 60 -3.81 22.17 -3.80
C GLU A 60 -3.04 22.75 -5.00
N ILE A 61 -2.41 21.89 -5.79
CA ILE A 61 -1.55 22.28 -6.92
C ILE A 61 -1.86 21.42 -8.14
N THR A 62 -2.25 22.06 -9.24
CA THR A 62 -2.47 21.38 -10.53
C THR A 62 -1.16 21.25 -11.31
N VAL A 63 -0.87 20.06 -11.86
CA VAL A 63 0.31 19.80 -12.70
C VAL A 63 -0.07 19.23 -14.07
N TYR A 64 0.71 19.59 -15.08
CA TYR A 64 0.53 19.22 -16.48
C TYR A 64 1.73 18.42 -17.04
N SER A 65 2.79 18.26 -16.24
CA SER A 65 4.06 17.68 -16.68
C SER A 65 4.83 17.03 -15.52
N PHE A 66 5.71 16.09 -15.86
CA PHE A 66 6.61 15.47 -14.88
C PHE A 66 7.54 16.50 -14.22
N ALA A 67 8.05 17.50 -14.95
CA ALA A 67 8.91 18.54 -14.38
C ALA A 67 8.20 19.35 -13.26
N GLN A 68 6.91 19.63 -13.40
CA GLN A 68 6.12 20.30 -12.35
C GLN A 68 5.90 19.38 -11.14
N LEU A 69 5.53 18.11 -11.37
CA LEU A 69 5.40 17.10 -10.32
C LEU A 69 6.72 16.90 -9.55
N GLU A 70 7.83 16.74 -10.26
CA GLU A 70 9.18 16.61 -9.72
C GLU A 70 9.55 17.82 -8.85
N ASN A 71 9.26 19.05 -9.31
CA ASN A 71 9.55 20.26 -8.56
C ASN A 71 8.78 20.32 -7.22
N ILE A 72 7.49 19.96 -7.22
CA ILE A 72 6.67 19.95 -5.99
C ILE A 72 7.20 18.90 -5.02
N LEU A 73 7.46 17.68 -5.47
CA LEU A 73 7.98 16.60 -4.62
C LEU A 73 9.36 16.93 -4.05
N LYS A 74 10.20 17.69 -4.78
CA LYS A 74 11.54 18.11 -4.33
C LYS A 74 11.57 19.34 -3.43
N ASN A 75 10.62 20.28 -3.57
CA ASN A 75 10.71 21.60 -2.93
C ASN A 75 9.50 21.94 -2.04
N GLY A 76 8.49 21.08 -1.98
CA GLY A 76 7.30 21.26 -1.17
C GLY A 76 7.52 21.15 0.34
N TYR A 77 6.48 21.52 1.10
CA TYR A 77 6.46 21.55 2.57
C TYR A 77 5.06 21.15 3.07
N GLY A 78 4.99 20.44 4.19
CA GLY A 78 3.72 20.10 4.86
C GLY A 78 2.91 19.05 4.10
N ASN A 79 1.57 19.22 4.09
CA ASN A 79 0.63 18.33 3.42
C ASN A 79 0.32 18.87 2.01
N ILE A 80 0.48 18.02 1.00
CA ILE A 80 0.37 18.43 -0.41
C ILE A 80 -0.73 17.64 -1.11
N LEU A 81 -1.60 18.34 -1.84
CA LEU A 81 -2.56 17.76 -2.78
C LEU A 81 -2.19 18.16 -4.21
N ILE A 82 -1.80 17.20 -5.02
CA ILE A 82 -1.50 17.40 -6.44
C ILE A 82 -2.68 16.88 -7.27
N LYS A 83 -3.16 17.67 -8.24
CA LYS A 83 -4.12 17.23 -9.26
C LYS A 83 -3.42 17.11 -10.60
N LEU A 84 -3.50 15.96 -11.26
CA LEU A 84 -3.02 15.79 -12.62
C LEU A 84 -4.04 16.37 -13.60
N ALA A 85 -3.60 17.29 -14.46
CA ALA A 85 -4.40 17.84 -15.57
C ALA A 85 -3.96 17.29 -16.95
N ALA A 86 -3.05 16.33 -16.96
CA ALA A 86 -2.59 15.58 -18.13
C ALA A 86 -2.02 14.22 -17.70
N ASN A 87 -1.88 13.31 -18.66
CA ASN A 87 -1.11 12.07 -18.48
C ASN A 87 0.35 12.40 -18.18
N ILE A 88 0.93 11.79 -17.15
CA ILE A 88 2.31 12.03 -16.71
C ILE A 88 3.15 10.78 -16.97
N THR A 89 4.27 10.93 -17.67
CA THR A 89 5.32 9.91 -17.71
C THR A 89 6.47 10.34 -16.82
N LEU A 90 6.86 9.51 -15.86
CA LEU A 90 8.08 9.72 -15.08
C LEU A 90 9.29 9.51 -16.01
N GLU A 91 10.09 10.56 -16.21
CA GLU A 91 11.32 10.48 -17.03
C GLU A 91 12.48 9.84 -16.26
N LYS A 92 12.44 9.95 -14.93
CA LYS A 92 13.43 9.49 -13.96
C LYS A 92 12.79 9.45 -12.57
N GLY A 93 13.47 8.84 -11.60
CA GLY A 93 13.02 8.88 -10.21
C GLY A 93 13.20 10.25 -9.54
N THR A 94 12.46 10.49 -8.47
CA THR A 94 12.53 11.73 -7.68
C THR A 94 12.39 11.43 -6.19
N LYS A 95 13.06 12.21 -5.34
CA LYS A 95 13.00 12.06 -3.88
C LYS A 95 11.98 13.03 -3.30
N VAL A 96 11.14 12.54 -2.39
CA VAL A 96 10.21 13.39 -1.63
C VAL A 96 10.98 14.17 -0.56
N ASN A 97 10.81 15.49 -0.55
CA ASN A 97 11.48 16.39 0.39
C ASN A 97 11.14 16.03 1.85
N ALA A 98 12.12 16.07 2.75
CA ALA A 98 11.94 15.78 4.17
C ALA A 98 11.03 16.78 4.91
N ASN A 99 10.69 17.91 4.30
CA ASN A 99 9.72 18.87 4.82
C ASN A 99 8.26 18.49 4.53
N ILE A 100 8.03 17.48 3.68
CA ILE A 100 6.68 17.02 3.31
C ILE A 100 6.23 15.95 4.30
N THR A 101 5.06 16.15 4.91
CA THR A 101 4.47 15.24 5.91
C THR A 101 3.50 14.24 5.28
N SER A 102 2.78 14.65 4.23
CA SER A 102 1.97 13.77 3.41
C SER A 102 1.83 14.28 1.97
N VAL A 103 1.57 13.36 1.04
CA VAL A 103 1.26 13.67 -0.37
C VAL A 103 -0.01 12.93 -0.78
N THR A 104 -0.90 13.61 -1.48
CA THR A 104 -1.93 12.97 -2.31
C THR A 104 -1.74 13.41 -3.76
N ILE A 105 -1.67 12.46 -4.69
CA ILE A 105 -1.77 12.71 -6.13
C ILE A 105 -3.12 12.18 -6.59
N ASP A 106 -4.03 13.09 -6.92
CA ASP A 106 -5.28 12.79 -7.61
C ASP A 106 -5.06 12.85 -9.12
N GLY A 107 -5.27 11.72 -9.79
CA GLY A 107 -5.10 11.61 -11.23
C GLY A 107 -6.18 12.30 -12.04
N GLN A 108 -7.35 12.58 -11.46
CA GLN A 108 -8.50 13.10 -12.19
C GLN A 108 -8.87 12.27 -13.45
N GLY A 109 -8.57 10.96 -13.44
CA GLY A 109 -8.75 10.05 -14.57
C GLY A 109 -7.58 9.98 -15.57
N ASN A 110 -6.49 10.73 -15.35
CA ASN A 110 -5.28 10.66 -16.18
C ASN A 110 -4.42 9.42 -15.82
N THR A 111 -3.54 9.04 -16.75
CA THR A 111 -2.57 7.96 -16.58
C THR A 111 -1.26 8.47 -15.98
N LEU A 112 -0.75 7.77 -14.96
CA LEU A 112 0.66 7.84 -14.52
C LEU A 112 1.44 6.69 -15.14
N THR A 113 2.50 7.00 -15.88
CA THR A 113 3.39 6.01 -16.51
C THR A 113 4.75 6.04 -15.82
N GLU A 114 5.20 4.91 -15.29
CA GLU A 114 6.49 4.81 -14.59
C GLU A 114 7.69 5.05 -15.51
N ALA A 115 8.86 5.29 -14.90
CA ALA A 115 10.15 5.24 -15.57
C ALA A 115 10.64 3.78 -15.67
N VAL A 116 11.48 3.46 -16.67
CA VAL A 116 12.24 2.20 -16.64
C VAL A 116 13.42 2.39 -15.69
N ALA A 117 13.52 1.57 -14.66
CA ALA A 117 14.52 1.69 -13.62
C ALA A 117 15.06 0.33 -13.17
N SER A 118 16.33 0.29 -12.76
CA SER A 118 16.99 -0.87 -12.15
C SER A 118 17.16 -0.75 -10.62
N SER A 119 16.62 0.31 -10.01
CA SER A 119 16.74 0.57 -8.57
C SER A 119 15.61 1.47 -8.06
N ALA A 120 15.36 1.42 -6.74
CA ALA A 120 14.32 2.21 -6.06
C ALA A 120 14.45 3.73 -6.28
N SER A 121 15.66 4.25 -6.51
CA SER A 121 15.87 5.68 -6.81
C SER A 121 15.40 6.11 -8.21
N GLY A 122 14.91 5.17 -9.03
CA GLY A 122 14.32 5.43 -10.35
C GLY A 122 12.80 5.63 -10.35
N THR A 123 12.12 5.56 -9.19
CA THR A 123 10.70 5.91 -9.03
C THR A 123 10.51 7.06 -8.03
N ILE A 124 9.29 7.34 -7.56
CA ILE A 124 9.07 8.32 -6.48
C ILE A 124 9.52 7.70 -5.15
N LEU A 125 10.63 8.19 -4.59
CA LEU A 125 11.29 7.63 -3.41
C LEU A 125 11.01 8.46 -2.15
N ILE A 126 10.41 7.81 -1.15
CA ILE A 126 10.26 8.30 0.22
C ILE A 126 11.43 7.74 1.05
N ASN A 127 12.45 8.57 1.29
CA ASN A 127 13.64 8.20 2.07
C ASN A 127 13.80 9.07 3.35
N ASN A 128 12.70 9.57 3.88
CA ASN A 128 12.66 10.43 5.07
C ASN A 128 11.56 9.95 6.03
N LYS A 129 11.68 10.27 7.33
CA LYS A 129 10.74 9.80 8.37
C LYS A 129 9.51 10.70 8.56
N ASN A 130 9.50 11.89 7.95
CA ASN A 130 8.45 12.88 8.14
C ASN A 130 7.26 12.62 7.20
N THR A 131 7.54 12.20 5.96
CA THR A 131 6.53 11.73 5.00
C THR A 131 5.98 10.37 5.46
N SER A 132 4.88 10.40 6.22
CA SER A 132 4.28 9.21 6.83
C SER A 132 3.14 8.60 6.00
N GLN A 133 2.63 9.35 5.01
CA GLN A 133 1.52 8.97 4.15
C GLN A 133 1.75 9.44 2.71
N PHE A 134 1.48 8.56 1.74
CA PHE A 134 1.47 8.91 0.32
C PHE A 134 0.28 8.23 -0.37
N THR A 135 -0.56 9.01 -1.04
CA THR A 135 -1.78 8.55 -1.70
C THR A 135 -1.68 8.73 -3.21
N LEU A 136 -1.97 7.68 -3.97
CA LEU A 136 -2.33 7.77 -5.39
C LEU A 136 -3.82 7.49 -5.51
N LYS A 137 -4.56 8.31 -6.25
CA LYS A 137 -5.98 8.05 -6.49
C LYS A 137 -6.50 8.45 -7.87
N ASN A 138 -7.61 7.83 -8.29
CA ASN A 138 -8.35 8.15 -9.50
C ASN A 138 -7.46 8.18 -10.77
N MET A 139 -6.67 7.12 -10.99
CA MET A 139 -5.73 7.05 -12.13
C MET A 139 -5.56 5.64 -12.68
N ASP A 140 -5.27 5.59 -13.98
CA ASP A 140 -4.57 4.46 -14.59
C ASP A 140 -3.07 4.53 -14.24
N ILE A 141 -2.44 3.39 -14.00
CA ILE A 141 -0.99 3.31 -13.78
C ILE A 141 -0.37 2.26 -14.71
N ILE A 142 0.55 2.70 -15.58
CA ILE A 142 1.36 1.83 -16.43
C ILE A 142 2.71 1.61 -15.73
N GLY A 143 2.83 0.44 -15.11
CA GLY A 143 4.01 0.00 -14.40
C GLY A 143 5.12 -0.50 -15.32
N LYS A 144 6.36 -0.21 -14.94
CA LYS A 144 7.59 -0.59 -15.67
C LYS A 144 8.70 -1.07 -14.75
N ASN A 145 8.63 -0.84 -13.44
CA ASN A 145 9.73 -1.11 -12.51
C ASN A 145 9.32 -1.95 -11.28
N TYR A 146 10.26 -2.70 -10.71
CA TYR A 146 10.06 -3.58 -9.55
C TYR A 146 9.68 -2.84 -8.24
N TYR A 147 9.86 -1.52 -8.18
CA TYR A 147 9.60 -0.72 -6.97
C TYR A 147 8.27 0.04 -7.02
N GLY A 148 7.45 -0.20 -8.06
CA GLY A 148 6.16 0.46 -8.27
C GLY A 148 6.25 1.96 -8.53
N PRO A 149 5.12 2.68 -8.51
CA PRO A 149 5.06 4.12 -8.80
C PRO A 149 5.54 4.98 -7.62
N VAL A 150 5.55 4.41 -6.40
CA VAL A 150 6.03 5.02 -5.16
C VAL A 150 6.71 3.94 -4.33
N VAL A 151 7.93 4.22 -3.86
CA VAL A 151 8.71 3.33 -3.02
C VAL A 151 9.05 3.98 -1.69
N VAL A 152 8.91 3.24 -0.60
CA VAL A 152 9.41 3.62 0.72
C VAL A 152 10.75 2.94 0.96
N ASP A 153 11.76 3.71 1.37
CA ASP A 153 13.06 3.17 1.77
C ASP A 153 12.92 2.24 2.99
N ASN A 154 13.57 1.08 2.96
CA ASN A 154 13.42 0.03 3.96
C ASN A 154 13.78 0.47 5.40
N SER A 155 14.52 1.55 5.58
CA SER A 155 14.84 2.14 6.90
C SER A 155 13.69 2.94 7.52
N ILE A 156 12.67 3.32 6.73
CA ILE A 156 11.50 4.08 7.17
C ILE A 156 10.43 3.10 7.63
N ARG A 157 10.02 3.21 8.91
CA ARG A 157 9.05 2.29 9.54
C ARG A 157 7.67 2.92 9.64
N GLY A 158 6.62 2.14 9.37
CA GLY A 158 5.22 2.52 9.59
C GLY A 158 4.64 3.52 8.59
N ALA A 159 5.35 3.86 7.51
CA ALA A 159 4.81 4.70 6.45
C ALA A 159 3.64 3.99 5.74
N ASN A 160 2.68 4.76 5.23
CA ASN A 160 1.45 4.26 4.63
C ASN A 160 1.37 4.67 3.16
N LEU A 161 1.17 3.69 2.27
CA LEU A 161 0.82 3.94 0.88
C LEU A 161 -0.68 3.67 0.68
N TYR A 162 -1.39 4.63 0.11
CA TYR A 162 -2.83 4.54 -0.17
C TYR A 162 -3.07 4.51 -1.68
N TYR A 163 -3.96 3.60 -2.11
CA TYR A 163 -4.35 3.43 -3.51
C TYR A 163 -5.88 3.40 -3.59
N GLU A 164 -6.47 4.46 -4.15
CA GLU A 164 -7.92 4.63 -4.25
C GLU A 164 -8.36 4.73 -5.72
N ASN A 165 -9.28 3.89 -6.18
CA ASN A 165 -9.75 3.88 -7.58
C ASN A 165 -8.60 3.75 -8.60
N ILE A 166 -7.69 2.79 -8.39
CA ILE A 166 -6.51 2.57 -9.24
C ILE A 166 -6.75 1.42 -10.22
N ASN A 167 -6.44 1.66 -11.49
CA ASN A 167 -6.32 0.60 -12.51
C ASN A 167 -4.84 0.45 -12.89
N TYR A 168 -4.17 -0.55 -12.32
CA TYR A 168 -2.73 -0.80 -12.52
C TYR A 168 -2.47 -1.98 -13.45
N LYS A 169 -1.49 -1.82 -14.34
CA LYS A 169 -0.85 -2.94 -15.03
C LYS A 169 0.66 -2.78 -15.00
N GLY A 170 1.38 -3.81 -14.55
CA GLY A 170 2.84 -3.77 -14.52
C GLY A 170 3.49 -4.72 -13.51
N PRO A 171 4.78 -4.53 -13.23
CA PRO A 171 5.60 -5.49 -12.47
C PRO A 171 5.19 -5.69 -11.01
N GLN A 172 4.83 -4.61 -10.31
CA GLN A 172 4.56 -4.55 -8.87
C GLN A 172 3.94 -3.19 -8.51
N LEU A 173 2.81 -3.16 -7.80
CA LEU A 173 2.18 -1.89 -7.39
C LEU A 173 2.77 -1.33 -6.09
N ILE A 174 3.05 -2.20 -5.12
CA ILE A 174 3.35 -1.80 -3.73
C ILE A 174 4.76 -2.27 -3.33
N HIS A 175 5.62 -1.33 -2.96
CA HIS A 175 6.94 -1.61 -2.37
C HIS A 175 7.17 -0.75 -1.10
N ASN A 176 6.76 -1.31 0.05
CA ASN A 176 6.82 -0.67 1.37
C ASN A 176 7.11 -1.69 2.47
N LEU A 177 8.24 -2.42 2.39
CA LEU A 177 8.54 -3.59 3.22
C LEU A 177 8.55 -3.34 4.74
N SER A 178 8.72 -2.08 5.14
CA SER A 178 8.73 -1.61 6.53
C SER A 178 7.50 -0.75 6.84
N GLY A 179 6.40 -0.85 6.08
CA GLY A 179 5.19 -0.08 6.28
C GLY A 179 3.94 -0.79 5.79
N TYR A 180 2.87 -0.03 5.59
CA TYR A 180 1.54 -0.56 5.28
C TYR A 180 1.04 -0.07 3.91
N ALA A 181 0.19 -0.89 3.29
CA ALA A 181 -0.55 -0.48 2.11
C ALA A 181 -2.06 -0.57 2.36
N HIS A 182 -2.80 0.38 1.82
CA HIS A 182 -4.25 0.50 2.00
C HIS A 182 -4.90 0.70 0.64
N LEU A 183 -5.87 -0.15 0.31
CA LEU A 183 -6.66 -0.04 -0.91
C LEU A 183 -8.10 0.36 -0.58
N SER A 184 -8.68 1.24 -1.39
CA SER A 184 -10.06 1.73 -1.24
C SER A 184 -10.72 2.06 -2.58
N GLY A 185 -12.04 2.22 -2.59
CA GLY A 185 -12.79 2.48 -3.82
C GLY A 185 -12.85 1.25 -4.73
N ASN A 186 -12.64 1.41 -6.03
CA ASN A 186 -12.68 0.32 -7.02
C ASN A 186 -11.32 0.11 -7.70
N ASN A 187 -10.56 -0.88 -7.27
CA ASN A 187 -9.23 -1.17 -7.79
C ASN A 187 -9.21 -2.37 -8.73
N LYS A 188 -8.45 -2.25 -9.81
CA LYS A 188 -8.15 -3.34 -10.74
C LYS A 188 -6.65 -3.42 -10.94
N VAL A 189 -6.06 -4.59 -10.77
CA VAL A 189 -4.60 -4.76 -10.76
C VAL A 189 -4.23 -6.00 -11.56
N THR A 190 -3.36 -5.83 -12.55
CA THR A 190 -2.75 -6.94 -13.30
C THR A 190 -1.24 -6.91 -13.11
N ILE A 191 -0.68 -7.94 -12.48
CA ILE A 191 0.75 -8.09 -12.27
C ILE A 191 1.37 -8.84 -13.44
N THR A 192 2.07 -8.11 -14.31
CA THR A 192 2.54 -8.55 -15.62
C THR A 192 3.75 -7.73 -16.10
N GLN A 193 4.49 -8.23 -17.10
CA GLN A 193 5.39 -7.40 -17.89
C GLN A 193 4.56 -6.63 -18.93
N GLU A 194 4.05 -5.44 -18.59
CA GLU A 194 3.16 -4.68 -19.50
C GLU A 194 3.87 -4.16 -20.75
N ILE A 195 5.20 -3.95 -20.67
CA ILE A 195 6.02 -3.48 -21.80
C ILE A 195 7.32 -4.28 -21.96
N LYS A 196 7.75 -4.49 -23.21
CA LYS A 196 8.92 -5.32 -23.58
C LYS A 196 10.24 -4.97 -22.87
N ASN A 197 10.46 -3.69 -22.56
CA ASN A 197 11.66 -3.20 -21.88
C ASN A 197 11.42 -2.86 -20.40
N GLY A 198 10.22 -3.14 -19.89
CA GLY A 198 9.92 -3.06 -18.46
C GLY A 198 10.43 -4.30 -17.74
N ASN A 199 10.44 -4.21 -16.42
CA ASN A 199 10.68 -5.32 -15.52
C ASN A 199 9.62 -6.44 -15.66
N VAL A 200 9.96 -7.67 -15.25
CA VAL A 200 9.01 -8.79 -15.26
C VAL A 200 8.07 -8.74 -14.06
N ALA A 201 6.97 -9.49 -14.09
CA ALA A 201 6.06 -9.62 -12.95
C ALA A 201 6.77 -10.10 -11.65
N GLN A 202 6.61 -9.35 -10.56
CA GLN A 202 7.06 -9.68 -9.20
C GLN A 202 5.84 -9.88 -8.29
N GLU A 203 5.90 -9.50 -7.02
CA GLU A 203 4.75 -9.41 -6.12
C GLU A 203 3.73 -8.35 -6.59
N PHE A 204 2.47 -8.50 -6.16
CA PHE A 204 1.55 -7.36 -6.09
C PHE A 204 2.00 -6.37 -5.02
N ALA A 205 2.37 -6.90 -3.85
CA ALA A 205 2.75 -6.10 -2.69
C ALA A 205 3.88 -6.72 -1.85
N GLN A 206 4.92 -5.93 -1.62
CA GLN A 206 5.88 -6.16 -0.54
C GLN A 206 5.60 -5.15 0.59
N ALA A 207 5.13 -5.63 1.74
CA ALA A 207 4.68 -4.77 2.85
C ALA A 207 4.81 -5.45 4.23
N THR A 208 4.72 -4.68 5.32
CA THR A 208 4.47 -5.23 6.66
C THR A 208 3.06 -5.79 6.75
N GLY A 209 2.06 -5.04 6.26
CA GLY A 209 0.66 -5.42 6.28
C GLY A 209 -0.17 -4.67 5.23
N VAL A 210 -1.28 -5.28 4.80
CA VAL A 210 -2.16 -4.73 3.76
C VAL A 210 -3.61 -4.69 4.25
N ASN A 211 -4.28 -3.55 4.09
CA ASN A 211 -5.72 -3.40 4.30
C ASN A 211 -6.41 -3.17 2.94
N ILE A 212 -7.55 -3.81 2.71
CA ILE A 212 -8.33 -3.68 1.48
C ILE A 212 -9.79 -3.37 1.84
N SER A 213 -10.25 -2.19 1.47
CA SER A 213 -11.65 -1.75 1.53
C SER A 213 -12.21 -1.58 0.13
N GLY A 214 -13.54 -1.56 0.00
CA GLY A 214 -14.18 -1.47 -1.32
C GLY A 214 -13.86 -2.68 -2.18
N LYS A 215 -13.67 -2.47 -3.49
CA LYS A 215 -13.46 -3.54 -4.47
C LYS A 215 -11.99 -3.68 -4.88
N LEU A 216 -11.52 -4.92 -4.97
CA LEU A 216 -10.26 -5.27 -5.64
C LEU A 216 -10.47 -6.46 -6.59
N VAL A 217 -10.04 -6.29 -7.84
CA VAL A 217 -9.83 -7.38 -8.79
C VAL A 217 -8.34 -7.48 -9.09
N LEU A 218 -7.69 -8.52 -8.57
CA LEU A 218 -6.25 -8.76 -8.70
C LEU A 218 -5.98 -10.02 -9.54
N ASP A 219 -5.18 -9.85 -10.58
CA ASP A 219 -4.74 -10.89 -11.49
C ASP A 219 -3.21 -10.97 -11.48
N HIS A 220 -2.67 -12.03 -10.88
CA HIS A 220 -1.25 -12.18 -10.58
C HIS A 220 -0.55 -13.12 -11.54
N GLY A 221 0.23 -12.55 -12.47
CA GLY A 221 0.90 -13.26 -13.56
C GLY A 221 2.35 -13.65 -13.31
N SER A 222 2.93 -13.44 -12.12
CA SER A 222 4.34 -13.78 -11.88
C SER A 222 4.64 -15.27 -12.10
N LEU A 223 5.82 -15.52 -12.68
CA LEU A 223 6.40 -16.86 -12.88
C LEU A 223 7.38 -17.25 -11.77
N TYR A 224 7.67 -16.35 -10.83
CA TYR A 224 8.73 -16.51 -9.83
C TYR A 224 8.23 -16.30 -8.41
N ASP A 225 7.38 -15.28 -8.21
CA ASP A 225 7.10 -14.71 -6.90
C ASP A 225 5.63 -14.75 -6.50
N SER A 226 5.41 -14.75 -5.19
CA SER A 226 4.09 -14.85 -4.58
C SER A 226 3.28 -13.56 -4.78
N VAL A 227 1.98 -13.56 -4.51
CA VAL A 227 1.16 -12.32 -4.61
C VAL A 227 1.63 -11.28 -3.59
N PHE A 228 1.80 -11.70 -2.34
CA PHE A 228 2.23 -10.84 -1.23
C PHE A 228 3.54 -11.36 -0.63
N TRP A 229 4.48 -10.46 -0.36
CA TRP A 229 5.66 -10.74 0.46
C TRP A 229 5.65 -9.91 1.74
N PHE A 230 5.49 -10.62 2.85
CA PHE A 230 5.55 -10.12 4.21
C PHE A 230 6.97 -10.36 4.75
N GLY A 231 7.89 -9.45 4.39
CA GLY A 231 9.32 -9.77 4.30
C GLY A 231 10.24 -9.21 5.40
N SER A 232 10.40 -7.89 5.46
CA SER A 232 11.59 -7.30 6.11
C SER A 232 11.30 -6.56 7.41
N ALA A 233 10.04 -6.24 7.71
CA ALA A 233 9.67 -5.71 9.02
C ALA A 233 9.99 -6.72 10.13
N ASN A 234 10.69 -6.25 11.17
CA ASN A 234 10.99 -7.02 12.39
C ASN A 234 10.45 -6.33 13.66
N TYR A 235 9.60 -5.32 13.48
CA TYR A 235 9.08 -4.47 14.54
C TYR A 235 7.56 -4.61 14.76
N ALA A 236 6.87 -5.35 13.89
CA ALA A 236 5.42 -5.59 13.93
C ALA A 236 5.07 -6.95 13.29
N PRO A 237 3.97 -7.61 13.70
CA PRO A 237 3.37 -8.73 12.98
C PRO A 237 2.94 -8.35 11.57
N SER A 238 2.73 -9.36 10.72
CA SER A 238 2.26 -9.16 9.35
C SER A 238 0.81 -9.57 9.18
N PHE A 239 0.09 -8.89 8.29
CA PHE A 239 -1.34 -9.13 8.12
C PHE A 239 -1.84 -8.86 6.70
N LEU A 240 -2.90 -9.57 6.33
CA LEU A 240 -3.82 -9.16 5.28
C LEU A 240 -5.22 -9.00 5.89
N ASN A 241 -5.76 -7.78 5.83
CA ASN A 241 -7.13 -7.49 6.23
C ASN A 241 -7.96 -7.18 5.00
N ILE A 242 -8.92 -8.05 4.70
CA ILE A 242 -10.08 -7.68 3.89
C ILE A 242 -11.03 -6.99 4.87
N LEU A 243 -11.28 -5.70 4.68
CA LEU A 243 -12.09 -4.89 5.60
C LEU A 243 -13.58 -5.17 5.40
N ASP A 244 -14.38 -4.68 6.34
CA ASP A 244 -15.83 -4.89 6.34
C ASP A 244 -16.46 -4.33 5.04
N ASP A 245 -17.49 -5.04 4.54
CA ASP A 245 -18.20 -4.79 3.28
C ASP A 245 -17.34 -4.77 1.99
N ALA A 246 -16.06 -5.16 2.04
CA ALA A 246 -15.18 -5.22 0.86
C ALA A 246 -15.51 -6.38 -0.10
N ASP A 247 -15.19 -6.24 -1.39
CA ASP A 247 -15.39 -7.24 -2.44
C ASP A 247 -14.06 -7.53 -3.16
N VAL A 248 -13.37 -8.59 -2.76
CA VAL A 248 -12.01 -8.89 -3.19
C VAL A 248 -11.93 -10.20 -3.95
N SER A 249 -11.33 -10.14 -5.14
CA SER A 249 -11.05 -11.30 -5.99
C SER A 249 -9.57 -11.34 -6.37
N VAL A 250 -8.94 -12.51 -6.20
CA VAL A 250 -7.52 -12.73 -6.47
C VAL A 250 -7.36 -14.00 -7.32
N THR A 251 -6.78 -13.85 -8.51
CA THR A 251 -6.36 -14.97 -9.37
C THR A 251 -4.84 -15.06 -9.37
N VAL A 252 -4.27 -16.21 -8.98
CA VAL A 252 -2.83 -16.46 -8.96
C VAL A 252 -2.48 -17.49 -10.03
N ARG A 253 -1.93 -17.04 -11.16
CA ARG A 253 -1.83 -17.86 -12.38
C ARG A 253 -0.81 -18.99 -12.30
N ASN A 254 0.35 -18.76 -11.67
CA ASN A 254 1.47 -19.71 -11.71
C ASN A 254 2.14 -20.00 -10.35
N LYS A 255 1.87 -19.16 -9.34
CA LYS A 255 2.65 -19.10 -8.09
C LYS A 255 1.76 -19.07 -6.85
N ASP A 256 2.40 -18.89 -5.70
CA ASP A 256 1.80 -18.93 -4.38
C ASP A 256 1.14 -17.59 -4.00
N MET A 257 0.26 -17.59 -3.01
CA MET A 257 -0.35 -16.34 -2.54
C MET A 257 0.57 -15.56 -1.57
N PHE A 258 1.16 -16.24 -0.59
CA PHE A 258 1.91 -15.60 0.50
C PHE A 258 3.35 -16.12 0.60
N TYR A 259 4.30 -15.18 0.64
CA TYR A 259 5.65 -15.40 1.14
C TYR A 259 5.80 -14.66 2.47
N VAL A 260 6.01 -15.39 3.57
CA VAL A 260 6.11 -14.81 4.93
C VAL A 260 7.48 -15.14 5.51
N ASN A 261 8.34 -14.12 5.63
CA ASN A 261 9.66 -14.27 6.22
C ASN A 261 9.55 -14.47 7.73
N ASP A 262 10.46 -15.28 8.29
CA ASP A 262 10.61 -15.53 9.73
C ASP A 262 9.29 -15.85 10.46
N SER A 263 8.30 -16.44 9.77
CA SER A 263 6.94 -16.62 10.27
C SER A 263 6.89 -17.07 11.74
N ALA A 264 7.65 -18.10 12.10
CA ALA A 264 7.77 -18.62 13.48
C ALA A 264 8.04 -17.56 14.57
N SER A 265 8.73 -16.45 14.27
CA SER A 265 8.91 -15.29 15.15
C SER A 265 8.04 -14.08 14.76
N LYS A 266 7.54 -14.01 13.52
CA LYS A 266 6.68 -12.95 12.97
C LYS A 266 5.33 -13.54 12.52
N PRO A 267 4.32 -13.63 13.39
CA PRO A 267 3.04 -14.21 13.02
C PRO A 267 2.37 -13.43 11.87
N PHE A 268 1.82 -14.19 10.93
CA PHE A 268 0.91 -13.69 9.91
C PHE A 268 -0.54 -13.90 10.35
N SER A 269 -1.38 -12.88 10.17
CA SER A 269 -2.82 -12.97 10.31
C SER A 269 -3.58 -12.66 9.03
N LEU A 270 -4.70 -13.35 8.83
CA LEU A 270 -5.67 -13.05 7.78
C LEU A 270 -7.03 -12.78 8.42
N ARG A 271 -7.61 -11.61 8.16
CA ARG A 271 -9.00 -11.28 8.55
C ARG A 271 -9.83 -11.01 7.31
N VAL A 272 -11.01 -11.61 7.23
CA VAL A 272 -12.07 -11.23 6.30
C VAL A 272 -13.21 -10.59 7.09
N GLY A 273 -13.41 -9.30 6.88
CA GLY A 273 -14.31 -8.44 7.64
C GLY A 273 -15.80 -8.77 7.48
N LYS A 274 -16.63 -8.08 8.27
CA LYS A 274 -18.08 -8.31 8.28
C LYS A 274 -18.69 -8.10 6.90
N ASN A 275 -19.58 -9.00 6.48
CA ASN A 275 -20.21 -9.04 5.14
C ASN A 275 -19.24 -9.04 3.94
N ALA A 276 -17.92 -9.09 4.16
CA ALA A 276 -16.94 -8.96 3.10
C ALA A 276 -16.87 -10.24 2.25
N LYS A 277 -16.60 -10.06 0.96
CA LYS A 277 -16.40 -11.15 0.00
C LYS A 277 -14.93 -11.34 -0.30
N PHE A 278 -14.45 -12.57 -0.20
CA PHE A 278 -13.07 -12.89 -0.53
C PHE A 278 -12.96 -14.17 -1.37
N ASN A 279 -12.68 -13.97 -2.66
CA ASN A 279 -12.59 -15.04 -3.65
C ASN A 279 -11.14 -15.20 -4.11
N VAL A 280 -10.55 -16.37 -3.89
CA VAL A 280 -9.16 -16.69 -4.27
C VAL A 280 -9.14 -17.94 -5.12
N VAL A 281 -8.56 -17.84 -6.31
CA VAL A 281 -8.16 -18.99 -7.13
C VAL A 281 -6.65 -18.97 -7.27
N THR A 282 -5.96 -19.98 -6.74
CA THR A 282 -4.49 -20.07 -6.79
C THR A 282 -4.04 -21.33 -7.51
N TYR A 283 -3.10 -21.18 -8.44
CA TYR A 283 -2.37 -22.31 -9.00
C TYR A 283 -1.36 -22.86 -7.99
N GLY A 284 -0.49 -22.02 -7.43
CA GLY A 284 0.47 -22.43 -6.41
C GLY A 284 -0.16 -22.56 -5.02
N ASN A 285 0.69 -22.69 -4.01
CA ASN A 285 0.26 -22.88 -2.62
C ASN A 285 -0.37 -21.60 -2.06
N LEU A 286 -1.13 -21.67 -0.96
CA LEU A 286 -1.47 -20.43 -0.24
C LEU A 286 -0.21 -19.84 0.40
N PHE A 287 0.66 -20.68 0.96
CA PHE A 287 1.96 -20.31 1.55
C PHE A 287 3.13 -20.95 0.79
N ARG A 288 4.10 -20.12 0.36
CA ARG A 288 5.25 -20.51 -0.50
C ARG A 288 5.97 -21.76 -0.01
N SER A 289 6.29 -21.87 1.28
CA SER A 289 6.89 -23.07 1.88
C SER A 289 5.99 -23.75 2.91
N ALA A 290 6.27 -25.01 3.22
CA ALA A 290 5.59 -25.74 4.29
C ALA A 290 6.01 -25.30 5.71
N SER A 291 6.99 -24.42 5.86
CA SER A 291 7.38 -23.81 7.15
C SER A 291 6.60 -22.54 7.48
N MET A 292 5.89 -21.96 6.51
CA MET A 292 5.08 -20.75 6.64
C MET A 292 3.61 -21.08 6.87
N GLY A 293 2.93 -20.26 7.65
CA GLY A 293 1.49 -20.35 7.87
C GLY A 293 0.95 -19.15 8.64
N ALA A 294 -0.29 -19.24 9.08
CA ALA A 294 -0.95 -18.22 9.87
C ALA A 294 -0.97 -18.55 11.36
N GLU A 295 -0.85 -17.52 12.19
CA GLU A 295 -1.21 -17.57 13.62
C GLU A 295 -2.73 -17.46 13.79
N SER A 296 -3.37 -16.60 13.00
CA SER A 296 -4.83 -16.44 13.00
C SER A 296 -5.40 -16.28 11.60
N ILE A 297 -6.51 -16.95 11.35
CA ILE A 297 -7.37 -16.73 10.18
C ILE A 297 -8.80 -16.54 10.71
N SER A 298 -9.39 -15.36 10.54
CA SER A 298 -10.78 -15.10 10.92
C SER A 298 -11.66 -14.71 9.73
N PHE A 299 -12.86 -15.27 9.71
CA PHE A 299 -13.94 -14.94 8.81
C PHE A 299 -15.08 -14.37 9.66
N GLU A 300 -15.25 -13.05 9.62
CA GLU A 300 -16.14 -12.31 10.51
C GLU A 300 -17.62 -12.43 10.09
N GLU A 301 -18.51 -11.89 10.91
CA GLU A 301 -19.96 -12.07 10.78
C GLU A 301 -20.49 -11.77 9.38
N GLY A 302 -21.27 -12.70 8.81
CA GLY A 302 -21.89 -12.55 7.49
C GLY A 302 -20.94 -12.61 6.28
N SER A 303 -19.62 -12.69 6.47
CA SER A 303 -18.63 -12.77 5.39
C SER A 303 -18.86 -13.96 4.44
N ASP A 304 -18.33 -13.87 3.22
CA ASP A 304 -18.44 -14.91 2.20
C ASP A 304 -17.09 -15.14 1.53
N THR A 305 -16.48 -16.30 1.80
CA THR A 305 -15.14 -16.63 1.34
C THR A 305 -15.13 -17.91 0.53
N GLN A 306 -14.50 -17.86 -0.65
CA GLN A 306 -14.10 -19.04 -1.41
C GLN A 306 -12.60 -19.00 -1.68
N MET A 307 -11.86 -20.04 -1.28
CA MET A 307 -10.45 -20.22 -1.66
C MET A 307 -10.26 -21.59 -2.29
N THR A 308 -9.78 -21.61 -3.52
CA THR A 308 -9.53 -22.85 -4.27
C THR A 308 -8.09 -22.92 -4.77
N ARG A 309 -7.40 -24.03 -4.49
CA ARG A 309 -6.13 -24.37 -5.13
C ARG A 309 -6.32 -25.45 -6.19
N ILE A 310 -5.91 -25.14 -7.42
CA ILE A 310 -6.23 -25.95 -8.62
C ILE A 310 -5.09 -26.86 -9.11
N ASN A 311 -3.91 -26.83 -8.49
CA ASN A 311 -2.75 -27.64 -8.88
C ASN A 311 -2.73 -29.00 -8.17
N ILE A 312 -2.50 -30.07 -8.94
CA ILE A 312 -2.47 -31.47 -8.51
C ILE A 312 -1.31 -31.89 -7.59
N GLN A 313 -0.35 -31.01 -7.29
CA GLN A 313 0.71 -31.31 -6.31
C GLN A 313 0.13 -31.49 -4.90
N ALA A 314 0.58 -32.51 -4.17
CA ALA A 314 0.05 -32.87 -2.85
C ALA A 314 0.57 -31.95 -1.71
N ARG A 315 0.07 -30.71 -1.65
CA ARG A 315 0.36 -29.74 -0.59
C ARG A 315 -0.88 -29.19 0.09
N GLU A 316 -0.69 -28.58 1.25
CA GLU A 316 -1.76 -27.98 2.02
C GLU A 316 -2.32 -26.70 1.37
N LEU A 317 -3.63 -26.46 1.48
CA LEU A 317 -4.20 -25.13 1.16
C LEU A 317 -3.96 -24.19 2.35
N ILE A 318 -4.58 -24.45 3.50
CA ILE A 318 -4.37 -23.67 4.72
C ILE A 318 -3.34 -24.35 5.62
N ASN A 319 -2.46 -23.53 6.20
CA ASN A 319 -1.46 -23.96 7.16
C ASN A 319 -1.58 -23.15 8.47
N LEU A 320 -2.26 -23.70 9.47
CA LEU A 320 -2.40 -23.17 10.83
C LEU A 320 -1.21 -23.59 11.70
N LYS A 321 0.00 -23.33 11.21
CA LYS A 321 1.23 -23.51 12.00
C LYS A 321 2.15 -22.34 11.75
N ASN A 322 2.74 -21.84 12.83
CA ASN A 322 3.68 -20.74 12.74
C ASN A 322 5.04 -21.22 13.28
N GLY A 323 5.81 -21.88 12.41
CA GLY A 323 6.85 -22.82 12.85
C GLY A 323 6.22 -23.94 13.69
N SER A 324 6.64 -24.05 14.95
CA SER A 324 6.08 -25.00 15.93
C SER A 324 4.90 -24.45 16.74
N LYS A 325 4.51 -23.17 16.56
CA LYS A 325 3.42 -22.54 17.32
C LYS A 325 2.05 -22.91 16.72
N PRO A 326 1.02 -23.11 17.57
CA PRO A 326 -0.35 -23.36 17.12
C PRO A 326 -0.93 -22.13 16.41
N GLY A 327 -1.72 -22.38 15.36
CA GLY A 327 -2.59 -21.37 14.74
C GLY A 327 -4.06 -21.57 15.11
N ALA A 328 -4.87 -20.54 14.87
CA ALA A 328 -6.32 -20.58 15.04
C ALA A 328 -7.05 -20.23 13.73
N LEU A 329 -8.13 -20.96 13.44
CA LEU A 329 -9.11 -20.58 12.43
C LEU A 329 -10.47 -20.37 13.09
N THR A 330 -11.07 -19.20 12.85
CA THR A 330 -12.38 -18.84 13.41
C THR A 330 -13.33 -18.48 12.28
N VAL A 331 -14.48 -19.15 12.22
CA VAL A 331 -15.61 -18.79 11.36
C VAL A 331 -16.73 -18.27 12.25
N ALA A 332 -17.06 -16.99 12.10
CA ALA A 332 -18.07 -16.31 12.90
C ALA A 332 -19.51 -16.67 12.46
N LYS A 333 -20.47 -16.12 13.20
CA LYS A 333 -21.90 -16.27 12.94
C LYS A 333 -22.26 -15.83 11.51
N ASP A 334 -23.15 -16.58 10.87
CA ASP A 334 -23.68 -16.33 9.52
C ASP A 334 -22.64 -16.23 8.38
N ALA A 335 -21.34 -16.44 8.67
CA ALA A 335 -20.29 -16.44 7.66
C ALA A 335 -20.35 -17.70 6.78
N SER A 336 -19.88 -17.60 5.55
CA SER A 336 -19.71 -18.71 4.61
C SER A 336 -18.25 -18.90 4.24
N LEU A 337 -17.76 -20.13 4.36
CA LEU A 337 -16.39 -20.50 4.04
C LEU A 337 -16.37 -21.75 3.14
N THR A 338 -15.87 -21.60 1.92
CA THR A 338 -15.61 -22.71 1.00
C THR A 338 -14.11 -22.82 0.74
N LEU A 339 -13.52 -23.97 1.08
CA LEU A 339 -12.09 -24.25 0.88
C LEU A 339 -11.92 -25.48 -0.01
N GLY A 340 -11.43 -25.28 -1.23
CA GLY A 340 -11.17 -26.33 -2.22
C GLY A 340 -9.68 -26.58 -2.42
N ASN A 341 -9.25 -27.84 -2.37
CA ASN A 341 -7.87 -28.21 -2.67
C ASN A 341 -7.84 -29.50 -3.50
N VAL A 342 -7.54 -29.40 -4.80
CA VAL A 342 -7.56 -30.54 -5.74
C VAL A 342 -6.73 -31.72 -5.22
N ALA A 343 -5.54 -31.46 -4.68
CA ALA A 343 -4.68 -32.49 -4.08
C ALA A 343 -4.06 -32.05 -2.75
N GLY A 344 -3.68 -32.99 -1.90
CA GLY A 344 -3.13 -32.70 -0.58
C GLY A 344 -4.21 -32.36 0.45
N THR A 345 -3.81 -31.76 1.58
CA THR A 345 -4.73 -31.53 2.71
C THR A 345 -5.42 -30.18 2.61
N VAL A 346 -6.71 -30.05 2.95
CA VAL A 346 -7.37 -28.72 2.92
C VAL A 346 -6.83 -27.83 4.05
N ILE A 347 -6.82 -28.30 5.30
CA ILE A 347 -6.26 -27.56 6.45
C ILE A 347 -5.25 -28.43 7.21
N THR A 348 -4.04 -27.90 7.40
CA THR A 348 -3.04 -28.47 8.32
C THR A 348 -2.79 -27.57 9.53
N GLY A 349 -2.29 -28.12 10.64
CA GLY A 349 -1.84 -27.31 11.77
C GLY A 349 -0.89 -28.02 12.74
N ALA A 350 -0.27 -27.23 13.62
CA ALA A 350 0.60 -27.72 14.69
C ALA A 350 -0.20 -28.30 15.88
N LYS A 351 0.51 -28.90 16.85
CA LYS A 351 -0.07 -29.34 18.13
C LYS A 351 -0.79 -28.17 18.82
N ASN A 352 -1.98 -28.40 19.37
CA ASN A 352 -2.81 -27.40 20.04
C ASN A 352 -3.35 -26.28 19.11
N SER A 353 -3.31 -26.46 17.80
CA SER A 353 -4.04 -25.56 16.88
C SER A 353 -5.54 -25.69 17.11
N SER A 354 -6.30 -24.65 16.75
CA SER A 354 -7.76 -24.63 16.96
C SER A 354 -8.56 -24.27 15.72
N VAL A 355 -9.77 -24.80 15.65
CA VAL A 355 -10.82 -24.44 14.69
C VAL A 355 -12.10 -24.16 15.48
N GLN A 356 -12.72 -23.00 15.24
CA GLN A 356 -13.89 -22.51 15.96
C GLN A 356 -14.98 -22.13 14.96
N LEU A 357 -16.11 -22.85 14.96
CA LEU A 357 -17.25 -22.63 14.07
C LEU A 357 -18.43 -22.10 14.88
N ASN A 358 -18.60 -20.77 14.91
CA ASN A 358 -19.49 -20.07 15.83
C ASN A 358 -20.87 -19.77 15.21
N ASN A 359 -21.62 -20.81 14.85
CA ASN A 359 -22.88 -20.75 14.08
C ASN A 359 -22.71 -20.13 12.67
N PRO A 360 -21.76 -20.63 11.84
CA PRO A 360 -21.61 -20.16 10.46
C PRO A 360 -22.85 -20.51 9.63
N ARG A 361 -23.08 -19.77 8.54
CA ARG A 361 -24.11 -20.08 7.54
C ARG A 361 -23.74 -21.33 6.71
N ASN A 362 -22.46 -21.49 6.38
CA ASN A 362 -21.93 -22.68 5.72
C ASN A 362 -20.41 -22.81 5.94
N VAL A 363 -19.91 -24.03 6.13
CA VAL A 363 -18.48 -24.35 6.04
C VAL A 363 -18.32 -25.59 5.19
N THR A 364 -17.70 -25.44 4.03
CA THR A 364 -17.50 -26.50 3.03
C THR A 364 -16.00 -26.70 2.83
N LEU A 365 -15.50 -27.90 3.16
CA LEU A 365 -14.13 -28.33 2.88
C LEU A 365 -14.17 -29.38 1.76
N GLN A 366 -13.47 -29.14 0.66
CA GLN A 366 -13.43 -30.02 -0.50
C GLN A 366 -11.99 -30.37 -0.85
N GLY A 367 -11.72 -31.66 -1.09
CA GLY A 367 -10.49 -32.10 -1.71
C GLY A 367 -10.67 -33.44 -2.40
N GLU A 368 -10.10 -33.58 -3.60
CA GLU A 368 -10.26 -34.78 -4.44
C GLU A 368 -9.27 -35.87 -4.01
N ALA A 369 -8.06 -35.49 -3.59
CA ALA A 369 -7.01 -36.42 -3.18
C ALA A 369 -6.25 -35.95 -1.92
N GLY A 370 -6.75 -36.28 -0.73
CA GLY A 370 -6.05 -36.05 0.54
C GLY A 370 -6.96 -36.06 1.76
N ASN A 371 -6.50 -35.46 2.87
CA ASN A 371 -7.32 -35.28 4.07
C ASN A 371 -8.02 -33.92 4.03
N LEU A 372 -9.22 -33.79 4.58
CA LEU A 372 -9.78 -32.45 4.83
C LEU A 372 -8.97 -31.73 5.93
N LEU A 373 -8.62 -32.46 7.00
CA LEU A 373 -7.95 -31.94 8.19
C LEU A 373 -6.73 -32.83 8.55
N LYS A 374 -5.58 -32.23 8.92
CA LYS A 374 -4.40 -32.97 9.42
C LYS A 374 -3.60 -32.15 10.45
N TYR A 375 -3.50 -32.64 11.68
CA TYR A 375 -2.83 -31.92 12.78
C TYR A 375 -1.72 -32.74 13.43
N ALA A 376 -0.68 -32.06 13.90
CA ALA A 376 0.42 -32.67 14.64
C ALA A 376 0.04 -32.93 16.11
N GLY A 377 -0.86 -33.90 16.35
CA GLY A 377 -1.41 -34.20 17.68
C GLY A 377 -2.79 -33.56 17.88
N SER A 378 -3.11 -33.20 19.13
CA SER A 378 -4.45 -32.72 19.50
C SER A 378 -4.86 -31.43 18.77
N LEU A 379 -6.08 -31.45 18.25
CA LEU A 379 -6.83 -30.33 17.68
C LEU A 379 -7.95 -29.93 18.66
N THR A 380 -8.11 -28.63 18.91
CA THR A 380 -9.35 -28.12 19.54
C THR A 380 -10.33 -27.77 18.43
N PHE A 381 -11.43 -28.53 18.31
CA PHE A 381 -12.49 -28.32 17.32
C PHE A 381 -13.79 -27.98 18.04
N ASN A 382 -14.16 -26.70 18.06
CA ASN A 382 -15.37 -26.21 18.72
C ASN A 382 -16.41 -25.83 17.68
N THR A 383 -17.66 -26.26 17.85
CA THR A 383 -18.75 -25.90 16.95
C THR A 383 -20.02 -25.55 17.72
N GLN A 384 -20.84 -24.69 17.12
CA GLN A 384 -22.20 -24.39 17.58
C GLN A 384 -23.15 -24.54 16.39
N LYS A 385 -24.23 -25.32 16.58
CA LYS A 385 -25.26 -25.63 15.57
C LYS A 385 -24.69 -26.11 14.22
N VAL A 386 -24.22 -27.36 14.19
CA VAL A 386 -23.79 -28.03 12.95
C VAL A 386 -24.83 -29.07 12.56
N GLU A 387 -25.31 -28.97 11.33
CA GLU A 387 -25.99 -30.04 10.62
C GLU A 387 -24.97 -30.66 9.64
N ALA A 388 -24.82 -31.98 9.65
CA ALA A 388 -23.95 -32.69 8.73
C ALA A 388 -24.78 -33.16 7.52
N GLY A 389 -24.36 -32.77 6.31
CA GLY A 389 -24.96 -33.14 5.03
C GLY A 389 -23.99 -33.89 4.13
#